data_AF-A0A3D2JPL7-F1
#
_entry.id   AF-A0A3D2JPL7-F1
#
_cell.length_a   1.000
_cell.length_b   1.000
_cell.length_c   1.000
_cell.angle_alpha   90.00
_cell.angle_beta   90.00
_cell.angle_gamma   90.00
#
_symmetry.space_group_name_H-M   'P 1'
#
loop_
_entity.id
_entity.type
_entity.pdbx_description
1 polymer ?
#
loop_
_entity_poly.entity_id
_entity_poly.type
_entity_poly.pdbx_seq_one_letter_code
_entity_poly.pdbx_strand_id
1 'polypeptide(L)'
;MPDQLSGKSIIDDLGVTSLINAGGPNTKHSGSRPRTEVIEAMEAMSEVFVDIEELLIAAGKRVAELTGNEAATITSGASGGLVLQAAAAMAKDDPEKISQLPISDGMPNELIIQRGHRFVYDHLYL
;
A
#
# COMPACT_ATOMS: atom_id res chain seq x y z
N MET A 1 20.11 -8.51 32.82
CA MET A 1 19.19 -9.22 31.90
C MET A 1 19.25 -8.44 30.61
N PRO A 2 19.53 -9.04 29.44
CA PRO A 2 19.33 -8.30 28.19
C PRO A 2 17.90 -7.78 28.18
N ASP A 3 17.72 -6.49 27.94
CA ASP A 3 16.39 -5.86 27.95
C ASP A 3 15.47 -6.66 27.02
N GLN A 4 14.34 -7.10 27.57
CA GLN A 4 13.38 -7.89 26.82
C GLN A 4 12.90 -7.04 25.64
N LEU A 5 13.06 -7.56 24.42
CA LEU A 5 12.65 -6.89 23.19
C LEU A 5 11.17 -6.51 23.30
N SER A 6 10.90 -5.20 23.37
CA SER A 6 9.55 -4.64 23.45
C SER A 6 9.47 -3.40 22.59
N GLY A 7 8.24 -3.01 22.19
CA GLY A 7 8.05 -1.75 21.46
C GLY A 7 8.58 -0.54 22.24
N LYS A 8 8.52 -0.58 23.59
CA LYS A 8 9.03 0.48 24.45
C LYS A 8 10.56 0.54 24.46
N SER A 9 11.24 -0.60 24.62
CA SER A 9 12.71 -0.65 24.59
C SER A 9 13.25 -0.18 23.24
N ILE A 10 12.60 -0.55 22.13
CA ILE A 10 13.00 -0.12 20.77
C ILE A 10 12.91 1.40 20.61
N ILE A 11 11.80 2.03 21.00
CA ILE A 11 11.66 3.48 20.85
C ILE A 11 12.55 4.25 21.83
N ASP A 12 12.79 3.70 23.03
CA ASP A 12 13.71 4.29 24.01
C ASP A 12 15.14 4.29 23.45
N ASP A 13 15.59 3.18 22.86
CA ASP A 13 16.90 3.07 22.18
C ASP A 13 17.04 4.04 21.00
N LEU A 14 15.94 4.28 20.27
CA LEU A 14 15.90 5.24 19.16
C LEU A 14 15.71 6.70 19.59
N GLY A 15 15.52 6.97 20.90
CA GLY A 15 15.24 8.31 21.42
C GLY A 15 13.88 8.89 20.98
N VAL A 16 12.91 8.02 20.67
CA VAL A 16 11.58 8.39 20.17
C VAL A 16 10.56 8.40 21.32
N THR A 17 9.80 9.48 21.44
CA THR A 17 8.74 9.60 22.45
C THR A 17 7.47 8.86 22.01
N SER A 18 6.96 7.96 22.86
CA SER A 18 5.67 7.30 22.64
C SER A 18 4.49 8.29 22.65
N LEU A 19 3.41 7.97 21.94
CA LEU A 19 2.21 8.80 21.87
C LEU A 19 0.92 7.98 21.99
N ILE A 20 -0.15 8.65 22.41
CA ILE A 20 -1.52 8.12 22.32
C ILE A 20 -2.15 8.65 21.03
N ASN A 21 -2.41 7.77 20.06
CA ASN A 21 -3.05 8.16 18.81
C ASN A 21 -4.58 8.19 18.97
N ALA A 22 -5.14 9.39 19.13
CA ALA A 22 -6.59 9.64 19.13
C ALA A 22 -7.10 10.26 17.81
N GLY A 23 -6.25 10.37 16.78
CA GLY A 23 -6.56 10.97 15.48
C GLY A 23 -6.92 9.96 14.39
N GLY A 24 -7.21 8.71 14.75
CA GLY A 24 -7.53 7.64 13.80
C GLY A 24 -6.31 7.10 13.03
N PRO A 25 -6.53 6.29 11.98
CA PRO A 25 -5.48 5.57 11.27
C PRO A 25 -4.80 6.48 10.23
N ASN A 26 -3.99 7.43 10.70
CA ASN A 26 -3.27 8.33 9.83
C ASN A 26 -1.79 7.91 9.69
N THR A 27 -1.24 8.07 8.49
CA THR A 27 0.14 7.67 8.14
C THR A 27 1.18 8.35 9.02
N LYS A 28 0.95 9.61 9.38
CA LYS A 28 1.87 10.40 10.23
C LYS A 28 2.14 9.72 11.59
N HIS A 29 1.17 9.00 12.14
CA HIS A 29 1.28 8.34 13.44
C HIS A 29 1.22 6.81 13.31
N SER A 30 1.90 6.25 12.29
CA SER A 30 2.05 4.81 12.07
C SER A 30 0.77 4.05 11.67
N GLY A 31 -0.33 4.75 11.36
CA GLY A 31 -1.57 4.12 10.92
C GLY A 31 -2.30 3.35 12.02
N SER A 32 -2.70 2.12 11.71
CA SER A 32 -3.43 1.22 12.62
C SER A 32 -2.49 0.18 13.22
N ARG A 33 -2.83 -0.30 14.43
CA ARG A 33 -2.20 -1.50 14.98
C ARG A 33 -2.82 -2.74 14.30
N PRO A 34 -2.02 -3.67 13.77
CA PRO A 34 -2.53 -4.93 13.26
C PRO A 34 -3.19 -5.72 14.39
N ARG A 35 -4.22 -6.50 14.05
CA ARG A 35 -4.84 -7.44 14.99
C ARG A 35 -3.94 -8.65 15.19
N THR A 36 -4.12 -9.38 16.28
CA THR A 36 -3.27 -10.53 16.63
C THR A 36 -3.22 -11.56 15.50
N GLU A 37 -4.37 -11.87 14.89
CA GLU A 37 -4.47 -12.82 13.78
C GLU A 37 -3.67 -12.39 12.53
N VAL A 38 -3.43 -11.09 12.34
CA VAL A 38 -2.60 -10.58 11.24
C VAL A 38 -1.12 -10.80 11.55
N ILE A 39 -0.71 -10.58 12.80
CA ILE A 39 0.67 -10.81 13.23
C ILE A 39 1.02 -12.30 13.13
N GLU A 40 0.13 -13.17 13.60
CA GLU A 40 0.30 -14.63 13.50
C GLU A 40 0.44 -15.09 12.04
N ALA A 41 -0.37 -14.54 11.12
CA ALA A 41 -0.26 -14.84 9.70
C ALA A 41 1.07 -14.34 9.09
N MET A 42 1.55 -13.15 9.49
CA MET A 42 2.84 -12.62 9.03
C MET A 42 4.00 -13.49 9.51
N GLU A 43 3.95 -13.96 10.76
CA GLU A 43 4.95 -14.87 11.33
C GLU A 43 4.95 -16.20 10.59
N ALA A 44 3.78 -16.82 10.40
CA ALA A 44 3.66 -18.09 9.66
C ALA A 44 4.15 -17.97 8.21
N MET A 45 3.86 -16.86 7.52
CA MET A 45 4.34 -16.65 6.15
C MET A 45 5.86 -16.48 6.06
N SER A 46 6.55 -16.12 7.15
CA SER A 46 8.00 -16.00 7.17
C SER A 46 8.74 -17.35 7.11
N GLU A 47 8.02 -18.46 7.31
CA GLU A 47 8.57 -19.82 7.32
C GLU A 47 8.72 -20.44 5.92
N VAL A 48 8.16 -19.80 4.88
CA VAL A 48 8.09 -20.34 3.52
C VAL A 48 8.56 -19.34 2.47
N PHE A 49 9.12 -19.86 1.38
CA PHE A 49 9.37 -19.09 0.16
C PHE A 49 8.24 -19.32 -0.84
N VAL A 50 7.83 -18.27 -1.53
CA VAL A 50 6.78 -18.31 -2.55
C VAL A 50 7.20 -17.49 -3.77
N ASP A 51 6.58 -17.78 -4.90
CA ASP A 51 6.54 -16.80 -5.98
C ASP A 51 5.63 -15.63 -5.55
N ILE A 52 6.21 -14.43 -5.50
CA ILE A 52 5.49 -13.23 -5.07
C ILE A 52 4.39 -12.87 -6.07
N GLU A 53 4.57 -13.12 -7.36
CA GLU A 53 3.55 -12.84 -8.37
C GLU A 53 2.31 -13.72 -8.13
N GLU A 54 2.51 -15.02 -7.90
CA GLU A 54 1.41 -15.94 -7.58
C GLU A 54 0.68 -15.53 -6.29
N LEU A 55 1.43 -15.16 -5.25
CA LEU A 55 0.86 -14.70 -3.98
C LEU A 55 0.00 -13.44 -4.17
N LEU A 56 0.49 -12.44 -4.91
CA LEU A 56 -0.23 -11.18 -5.14
C LEU A 56 -1.50 -11.41 -5.97
N ILE A 57 -1.46 -12.30 -6.96
CA ILE A 57 -2.64 -12.70 -7.74
C ILE A 57 -3.68 -13.41 -6.85
N ALA A 58 -3.25 -14.35 -6.02
CA ALA A 58 -4.14 -15.08 -5.11
C ALA A 58 -4.77 -14.16 -4.06
N ALA A 59 -3.97 -13.27 -3.45
CA ALA A 59 -4.45 -12.27 -2.51
C ALA A 59 -5.43 -11.29 -3.18
N GLY A 60 -5.13 -10.85 -4.40
CA GLY A 60 -6.02 -10.00 -5.20
C GLY A 60 -7.38 -10.64 -5.45
N LYS A 61 -7.43 -11.90 -5.87
CA LYS A 61 -8.68 -12.67 -6.03
C LYS A 61 -9.47 -12.72 -4.72
N ARG A 62 -8.81 -13.03 -3.60
CA ARG A 62 -9.46 -13.09 -2.29
C ARG A 62 -10.04 -11.74 -1.85
N VAL A 63 -9.32 -10.64 -2.08
CA VAL A 63 -9.81 -9.29 -1.77
C VAL A 63 -10.98 -8.92 -2.67
N ALA A 64 -10.93 -9.26 -3.95
CA ALA A 64 -12.03 -9.03 -4.89
C ALA A 64 -13.32 -9.73 -4.44
N GLU A 65 -13.24 -10.99 -4.03
CA GLU A 65 -14.36 -11.76 -3.46
C GLU A 65 -14.94 -11.09 -2.21
N LEU A 66 -14.07 -10.68 -1.27
CA LEU A 66 -14.49 -10.08 0.00
C LEU A 66 -15.17 -8.70 -0.19
N THR A 67 -14.79 -7.98 -1.24
CA THR A 67 -15.25 -6.62 -1.51
C THR A 67 -16.32 -6.54 -2.60
N GLY A 68 -16.64 -7.65 -3.27
CA GLY A 68 -17.63 -7.72 -4.34
C GLY A 68 -17.19 -7.04 -5.64
N ASN A 69 -15.88 -6.98 -5.91
CA ASN A 69 -15.31 -6.40 -7.12
C ASN A 69 -14.98 -7.49 -8.16
N GLU A 70 -14.92 -7.12 -9.44
CA GLU A 70 -14.50 -8.03 -10.52
C GLU A 70 -13.02 -8.44 -10.39
N ALA A 71 -12.18 -7.53 -9.88
CA ALA A 71 -10.77 -7.76 -9.62
C ALA A 71 -10.26 -6.82 -8.52
N ALA A 72 -9.14 -7.19 -7.89
CA ALA A 72 -8.40 -6.32 -6.99
C ALA A 72 -6.89 -6.53 -7.18
N THR A 73 -6.13 -5.44 -7.06
CA THR A 73 -4.66 -5.46 -7.14
C THR A 73 -4.08 -5.08 -5.79
N ILE A 74 -3.15 -5.90 -5.29
CA ILE A 74 -2.42 -5.61 -4.05
C ILE A 74 -1.25 -4.68 -4.39
N THR A 75 -1.09 -3.61 -3.63
CA THR A 75 -0.06 -2.59 -3.84
C THR A 75 0.69 -2.34 -2.54
N SER A 76 1.81 -1.62 -2.62
CA SER A 76 2.62 -1.24 -1.45
C SER A 76 1.88 -0.36 -0.44
N GLY A 77 0.75 0.22 -0.83
CA GLY A 77 -0.10 1.09 -0.02
C GLY A 77 -0.93 2.02 -0.89
N ALA A 78 -1.73 2.88 -0.27
CA ALA A 78 -2.62 3.79 -1.00
C ALA A 78 -1.88 4.65 -2.03
N SER A 79 -0.68 5.17 -1.69
CA SER A 79 0.15 5.93 -2.62
C SER A 79 0.52 5.14 -3.89
N GLY A 80 0.98 3.89 -3.72
CA GLY A 80 1.30 3.03 -4.85
C GLY A 80 0.06 2.69 -5.68
N GLY A 81 -1.09 2.53 -5.03
CA GLY A 81 -2.38 2.35 -5.68
C GLY A 81 -2.78 3.53 -6.58
N LEU A 82 -2.58 4.78 -6.14
CA LEU A 82 -2.89 5.97 -6.95
C LEU A 82 -1.99 6.03 -8.21
N VAL A 83 -0.69 5.77 -8.04
CA VAL A 83 0.27 5.75 -9.17
C VAL A 83 -0.08 4.64 -10.16
N LEU A 84 -0.33 3.42 -9.68
CA LEU A 84 -0.72 2.29 -10.52
C LEU A 84 -2.07 2.51 -11.22
N GLN A 85 -3.01 3.15 -10.55
CA GLN A 85 -4.29 3.53 -11.15
C GLN A 85 -4.10 4.52 -12.30
N ALA A 86 -3.26 5.54 -12.12
CA ALA A 86 -2.93 6.50 -13.18
C ALA A 86 -2.25 5.79 -14.36
N ALA A 87 -1.21 5.00 -14.08
CA ALA A 87 -0.50 4.21 -15.07
C ALA A 87 -1.44 3.32 -15.88
N ALA A 88 -2.34 2.59 -15.22
CA ALA A 88 -3.33 1.74 -15.87
C ALA A 88 -4.31 2.53 -16.74
N ALA A 89 -4.76 3.71 -16.31
CA ALA A 89 -5.64 4.56 -17.10
C ALA A 89 -4.95 5.12 -18.36
N MET A 90 -3.66 5.44 -18.26
CA MET A 90 -2.84 5.99 -19.35
C MET A 90 -2.44 4.92 -20.37
N ALA A 91 -1.87 3.80 -19.90
CA ALA A 91 -1.32 2.74 -20.75
C ALA A 91 -2.37 1.70 -21.19
N LYS A 92 -3.45 1.54 -20.42
CA LYS A 92 -4.50 0.53 -20.63
C LYS A 92 -3.91 -0.88 -20.69
N ASP A 93 -4.22 -1.63 -21.74
CA ASP A 93 -3.80 -3.00 -22.01
C ASP A 93 -2.65 -3.08 -23.03
N ASP A 94 -2.05 -1.95 -23.41
CA ASP A 94 -0.96 -1.87 -24.40
C ASP A 94 0.40 -2.18 -23.74
N PRO A 95 1.04 -3.34 -24.06
CA PRO A 95 2.29 -3.74 -23.42
C PRO A 95 3.46 -2.81 -23.73
N GLU A 96 3.48 -2.19 -24.91
CA GLU A 96 4.55 -1.24 -25.27
C GLU A 96 4.44 0.00 -24.39
N LYS A 97 3.21 0.53 -24.21
CA LYS A 97 2.98 1.68 -23.31
C LYS A 97 3.26 1.36 -21.85
N ILE A 98 2.87 0.17 -21.38
CA ILE A 98 3.18 -0.28 -20.01
C ILE A 98 4.70 -0.32 -19.81
N SER A 99 5.46 -0.85 -20.78
CA SER A 99 6.92 -0.92 -20.71
C SER A 99 7.61 0.45 -20.83
N GLN A 100 6.96 1.43 -21.47
CA GLN A 100 7.48 2.78 -21.67
C GLN A 100 7.40 3.64 -20.40
N LEU A 101 6.43 3.37 -19.51
CA LEU A 101 6.28 4.12 -18.27
C LEU A 101 7.57 4.08 -17.40
N PRO A 102 7.93 5.19 -16.75
CA PRO A 102 7.14 6.41 -16.54
C PRO A 102 7.26 7.46 -17.66
N ILE A 103 7.94 7.17 -18.77
CA ILE A 103 8.04 8.11 -19.89
C ILE A 103 6.68 8.16 -20.61
N SER A 104 5.94 9.25 -20.45
CA SER A 104 4.55 9.35 -20.93
C SER A 104 4.40 9.90 -22.35
N ASP A 105 5.49 10.10 -23.09
CA ASP A 105 5.45 10.70 -24.43
C ASP A 105 4.52 9.89 -25.36
N GLY A 106 3.61 10.59 -26.05
CA GLY A 106 2.63 9.94 -26.92
C GLY A 106 1.45 9.27 -26.20
N MET A 107 1.32 9.42 -24.87
CA MET A 107 0.16 8.97 -24.08
C MET A 107 -0.64 10.15 -23.52
N PRO A 108 -1.96 10.01 -23.33
CA PRO A 108 -2.71 10.93 -22.47
C PRO A 108 -2.14 10.87 -21.05
N ASN A 109 -1.74 12.01 -20.48
CA ASN A 109 -1.09 12.09 -19.18
C ASN A 109 -1.68 13.19 -18.27
N GLU A 110 -2.90 13.65 -18.58
CA GLU A 110 -3.63 14.62 -17.76
C GLU A 110 -4.71 13.92 -16.92
N LEU A 111 -4.63 14.05 -15.59
CA LEU A 111 -5.62 13.51 -14.66
C LEU A 111 -6.47 14.62 -14.06
N ILE A 112 -7.79 14.57 -14.31
CA ILE A 112 -8.74 15.54 -13.78
C ILE A 112 -9.26 15.09 -12.41
N ILE A 113 -9.03 15.90 -11.38
CA ILE A 113 -9.56 15.67 -10.03
C ILE A 113 -10.59 16.74 -9.71
N GLN A 114 -11.82 16.31 -9.40
CA GLN A 114 -12.88 17.23 -8.99
C GLN A 114 -12.50 17.99 -7.72
N ARG A 115 -12.84 19.27 -7.63
CA ARG A 115 -12.47 20.14 -6.48
C ARG A 115 -12.85 19.54 -5.12
N GLY A 116 -14.03 18.91 -5.01
CA GLY A 116 -14.49 18.28 -3.78
C GLY A 116 -13.80 16.96 -3.43
N HIS A 117 -13.07 16.35 -4.38
CA HIS A 117 -12.31 15.12 -4.18
C HIS A 117 -10.80 15.39 -4.02
N ARG A 118 -10.38 16.66 -3.95
CA ARG A 118 -9.00 17.03 -3.61
C ARG A 118 -8.73 16.65 -2.15
N PHE A 119 -7.57 16.05 -1.91
CA PHE A 119 -7.17 15.55 -0.59
C PHE A 119 -5.66 15.66 -0.45
N VAL A 120 -5.13 15.52 0.76
CA VAL A 120 -3.72 15.80 1.07
C VAL A 120 -2.70 14.99 0.25
N TYR A 121 -3.13 13.91 -0.41
CA TYR A 121 -2.28 13.07 -1.25
C TYR A 121 -2.61 13.15 -2.74
N ASP A 122 -3.43 14.10 -3.19
CA ASP A 122 -3.72 14.25 -4.63
C ASP A 122 -2.49 14.62 -5.47
N HIS A 123 -1.43 15.14 -4.84
CA HIS A 123 -0.12 15.37 -5.45
C HIS A 123 0.60 14.09 -5.88
N LEU A 124 0.15 12.91 -5.43
CA LEU A 124 0.71 11.63 -5.87
C LEU A 124 0.30 11.25 -7.29
N TYR A 125 -0.65 11.98 -7.88
CA TYR A 125 -0.98 11.91 -9.31
C TYR A 125 -0.19 12.92 -10.17
N LEU A 126 0.62 13.79 -9.56
CA LEU A 126 1.42 14.85 -10.22
C LEU A 126 2.89 14.43 -10.33
#